data_AF-A0A9W9CFE6-F1
#
_entry.id   AF-A0A9W9CFE6-F1
#
_cell.length_a   1.000
_cell.length_b   1.000
_cell.length_c   1.000
_cell.angle_alpha   90.00
_cell.angle_beta   90.00
_cell.angle_gamma   90.00
#
_symmetry.space_group_name_H-M   'P 1'
#
loop_
_entity.id
_entity.type
_entity.pdbx_description
1 polymer ?
#
loop_
_entity_poly.entity_id
_entity_poly.type
_entity_poly.pdbx_seq_one_letter_code
_entity_poly.pdbx_strand_id
1 'polypeptide(L)'
;MPFNPDLTSMLSDPLGNSNPEDSSCSFLNTPIIRTASHCGHILHPSTTQGYGLCPACHTDQQLAQLHTTAKYLNSKEKPDPLAEVYLRNANRSCALRAYYAERLAFQHHMSSLEILLEEETKWEREHPTALKGLANNSAREALRMALERTPFLDWHASDDDAPKCTGTRVEPKKSARFADGVAERLIRHKHCFARSHWRYMPGRWCAPEGKPWVDTSFWREARYGMPECDRELDEAWEGVEEEGCDEAWEGVEEEGCDDDDLRLREIEEEGRLVLAWLEMVERKGRSEGRY
;
A
#
# COMPACT_ATOMS: atom_id res chain seq x y z
N MET A 1 -21.14 41.15 -21.01
CA MET A 1 -20.88 40.74 -22.41
C MET A 1 -22.21 40.28 -22.99
N PRO A 2 -22.72 40.92 -24.05
CA PRO A 2 -24.10 40.78 -24.49
C PRO A 2 -24.34 39.50 -25.29
N PHE A 3 -25.54 38.94 -25.08
CA PHE A 3 -26.18 37.90 -25.87
C PHE A 3 -26.35 38.32 -27.33
N ASN A 4 -26.13 37.38 -28.26
CA ASN A 4 -26.59 37.49 -29.64
C ASN A 4 -27.53 36.30 -29.93
N PRO A 5 -28.83 36.53 -30.19
CA PRO A 5 -29.76 35.51 -30.63
C PRO A 5 -29.85 35.43 -32.16
N ASP A 6 -30.50 34.37 -32.63
CA ASP A 6 -31.05 34.17 -33.97
C ASP A 6 -30.11 34.03 -35.17
N LEU A 7 -29.97 32.77 -35.62
CA LEU A 7 -30.09 32.43 -37.04
C LEU A 7 -30.91 31.13 -37.17
N THR A 8 -32.22 31.28 -36.98
CA THR A 8 -33.21 30.42 -37.64
C THR A 8 -33.34 30.95 -39.07
N SER A 9 -33.08 30.13 -40.10
CA SER A 9 -33.83 30.08 -41.37
C SER A 9 -33.04 29.41 -42.50
N MET A 10 -33.76 28.53 -43.20
CA MET A 10 -33.54 28.06 -44.58
C MET A 10 -32.45 27.04 -44.81
N LEU A 11 -32.86 25.78 -45.00
CA LEU A 11 -32.81 25.15 -46.34
C LEU A 11 -33.70 23.90 -46.33
N SER A 12 -34.78 23.98 -47.09
CA SER A 12 -35.63 22.86 -47.47
C SER A 12 -35.04 22.26 -48.73
N ASP A 13 -34.50 21.04 -48.64
CA ASP A 13 -34.07 20.28 -49.81
C ASP A 13 -35.00 19.08 -50.08
N PRO A 14 -35.20 18.73 -51.37
CA PRO A 14 -36.25 17.85 -51.83
C PRO A 14 -35.97 16.37 -51.56
N LEU A 15 -37.06 15.66 -51.28
CA LEU A 15 -37.14 14.21 -51.07
C LEU A 15 -36.65 13.43 -52.30
N GLY A 16 -35.36 13.11 -52.32
CA GLY A 16 -34.77 12.08 -53.17
C GLY A 16 -34.97 10.72 -52.54
N ASN A 17 -35.94 9.97 -53.05
CA ASN A 17 -36.20 8.57 -52.71
C ASN A 17 -35.06 7.70 -53.29
N SER A 18 -34.04 7.41 -52.49
CA SER A 18 -33.00 6.41 -52.79
C SER A 18 -33.08 5.29 -51.76
N ASN A 19 -33.24 4.05 -52.24
CA ASN A 19 -33.34 2.82 -51.45
C ASN A 19 -32.28 2.73 -50.33
N PRO A 20 -32.65 2.45 -49.06
CA PRO A 20 -31.73 2.52 -47.93
C PRO A 20 -31.00 1.21 -47.56
N GLU A 21 -31.14 0.11 -48.31
CA GLU A 21 -30.87 -1.21 -47.71
C GLU A 21 -29.41 -1.72 -47.77
N ASP A 22 -28.49 -1.11 -48.53
CA ASP A 22 -27.11 -1.63 -48.64
C ASP A 22 -25.99 -0.62 -48.39
N SER A 23 -26.30 0.59 -47.93
CA SER A 23 -25.27 1.49 -47.40
C SER A 23 -25.06 1.17 -45.94
N SER A 24 -24.39 0.05 -45.69
CA SER A 24 -23.67 -0.24 -44.45
C SER A 24 -22.65 0.88 -44.25
N CYS A 25 -23.16 2.02 -43.78
CA CYS A 25 -22.38 3.10 -43.22
C CYS A 25 -21.65 2.46 -42.07
N SER A 26 -20.41 2.06 -42.34
CA SER A 26 -19.34 1.98 -41.37
C SER A 26 -19.18 3.39 -40.81
N PHE A 27 -20.18 3.83 -40.04
CA PHE A 27 -20.15 5.01 -39.21
C PHE A 27 -18.92 4.82 -38.37
N LEU A 28 -17.91 5.57 -38.78
CA LEU A 28 -16.54 5.50 -38.34
C LEU A 28 -16.58 5.35 -36.81
N ASN A 29 -16.03 4.25 -36.30
CA ASN A 29 -15.81 4.01 -34.88
C ASN A 29 -14.83 5.07 -34.38
N THR A 30 -15.33 6.30 -34.27
CA THR A 30 -14.57 7.45 -33.86
C THR A 30 -14.52 7.34 -32.35
N PRO A 31 -13.33 7.15 -31.76
CA PRO A 31 -13.25 6.92 -30.34
C PRO A 31 -13.84 8.11 -29.59
N ILE A 32 -14.68 7.82 -28.60
CA ILE A 32 -15.28 8.84 -27.75
C ILE A 32 -14.17 9.45 -26.89
N ILE A 33 -13.79 10.68 -27.21
CA ILE A 33 -12.80 11.43 -26.45
C ILE A 33 -13.47 11.93 -25.17
N ARG A 34 -12.90 11.57 -24.02
CA ARG A 34 -13.36 12.00 -22.69
C ARG A 34 -12.38 12.98 -22.08
N THR A 35 -12.87 13.85 -21.20
CA THR A 35 -12.05 14.77 -20.40
C THR A 35 -12.24 14.47 -18.92
N ALA A 36 -11.15 14.53 -18.15
CA ALA A 36 -11.21 14.40 -16.69
C ALA A 36 -12.01 15.56 -16.08
N SER A 37 -12.89 15.28 -15.12
CA SER A 37 -13.85 16.26 -14.62
C SER A 37 -13.22 17.40 -13.82
N HIS A 38 -12.12 17.16 -13.10
CA HIS A 38 -11.49 18.18 -12.26
C HIS A 38 -10.36 18.96 -12.96
N CYS A 39 -9.53 18.29 -13.77
CA CYS A 39 -8.41 18.96 -14.45
C CYS A 39 -8.70 19.35 -15.91
N GLY A 40 -9.80 18.86 -16.51
CA GLY A 40 -10.17 19.18 -17.89
C GLY A 40 -9.26 18.56 -18.96
N HIS A 41 -8.24 17.80 -18.57
CA HIS A 41 -7.33 17.15 -19.51
C HIS A 41 -8.02 16.01 -20.26
N ILE A 42 -7.65 15.87 -21.53
CA ILE A 42 -8.12 14.77 -22.39
C ILE A 42 -7.56 13.45 -21.85
N LEU A 43 -8.47 12.49 -21.63
CA LEU A 43 -8.16 11.13 -21.23
C LEU A 43 -7.91 10.26 -22.44
N HIS A 44 -7.05 9.26 -22.30
CA HIS A 44 -6.83 8.28 -23.34
C HIS A 44 -8.13 7.47 -23.56
N PRO A 45 -8.51 7.12 -24.80
CA PRO A 45 -9.76 6.39 -25.07
C PRO A 45 -9.84 5.00 -24.42
N SER A 46 -8.70 4.34 -24.16
CA SER A 46 -8.65 3.07 -23.43
C SER A 46 -8.91 3.23 -21.93
N THR A 47 -8.82 4.44 -21.38
CA THR A 47 -9.07 4.68 -19.96
C THR A 47 -10.57 4.56 -19.68
N THR A 48 -10.98 3.39 -19.21
CA THR A 48 -12.39 3.08 -18.91
C THR A 48 -12.88 3.72 -17.62
N GLN A 49 -11.97 3.96 -16.67
CA GLN A 49 -12.29 4.47 -15.36
C GLN A 49 -12.64 5.97 -15.41
N GLY A 50 -13.75 6.32 -14.76
CA GLY A 50 -14.24 7.69 -14.62
C GLY A 50 -13.43 8.47 -13.58
N TYR A 51 -12.13 8.63 -13.83
CA TYR A 51 -11.29 9.38 -12.92
C TYR A 51 -11.70 10.85 -12.86
N GLY A 52 -11.73 11.40 -11.65
CA GLY A 52 -11.85 12.85 -11.46
C GLY A 52 -10.65 13.61 -12.02
N LEU A 53 -9.46 13.01 -11.97
CA LEU A 53 -8.20 13.57 -12.46
C LEU A 53 -7.61 12.69 -13.57
N CYS A 54 -6.92 13.29 -14.54
CA CYS A 54 -6.12 12.48 -15.47
C CYS A 54 -4.94 11.80 -14.75
N PRO A 55 -4.43 10.68 -15.28
CA PRO A 55 -3.30 9.95 -14.70
C PRO A 55 -2.12 10.85 -14.32
N ALA A 56 -1.73 11.76 -15.20
CA ALA A 56 -0.61 12.68 -14.95
C ALA A 56 -0.86 13.64 -13.76
N CYS A 57 -2.06 14.22 -13.67
CA CYS A 57 -2.41 15.09 -12.53
C CYS A 57 -2.53 14.31 -11.23
N HIS A 58 -3.03 13.07 -11.26
CA HIS A 58 -3.11 12.22 -10.08
C HIS A 58 -1.71 11.86 -9.56
N THR A 59 -0.79 11.50 -10.46
CA THR A 59 0.63 11.28 -10.12
C THR A 59 1.25 12.53 -9.51
N ASP A 60 1.03 13.71 -10.10
CA ASP A 60 1.56 14.97 -9.58
C ASP A 60 1.04 15.29 -8.16
N GLN A 61 -0.24 15.05 -7.92
CA GLN A 61 -0.85 15.20 -6.60
C GLN A 61 -0.22 14.26 -5.56
N GLN A 62 -0.06 12.98 -5.88
CA GLN A 62 0.53 12.02 -4.94
C GLN A 62 2.01 12.32 -4.67
N LEU A 63 2.76 12.74 -5.68
CA LEU A 63 4.13 13.22 -5.52
C LEU A 63 4.19 14.43 -4.58
N ALA A 64 3.30 15.41 -4.76
CA ALA A 64 3.25 16.59 -3.91
C ALA A 64 2.95 16.24 -2.43
N GLN A 65 2.06 15.27 -2.19
CA GLN A 65 1.77 14.75 -0.84
C GLN A 65 3.02 14.11 -0.23
N LEU A 66 3.65 13.18 -0.95
CA LEU A 66 4.90 12.51 -0.53
C LEU A 66 6.02 13.51 -0.23
N HIS A 67 6.21 14.51 -1.08
CA HIS A 67 7.21 15.55 -0.85
C HIS A 67 6.92 16.35 0.41
N THR A 68 5.64 16.64 0.70
CA THR A 68 5.22 17.39 1.88
C THR A 68 5.52 16.62 3.15
N THR A 69 5.15 15.33 3.21
CA THR A 69 5.41 14.48 4.37
C THR A 69 6.90 14.19 4.55
N ALA A 70 7.64 13.95 3.46
CA ALA A 70 9.09 13.78 3.50
C ALA A 70 9.80 15.06 3.98
N LYS A 71 9.39 16.24 3.50
CA LYS A 71 9.95 17.52 3.94
C LYS A 71 9.70 17.74 5.43
N TYR A 72 8.51 17.43 5.92
CA TYR A 72 8.19 17.50 7.35
C TYR A 72 9.11 16.60 8.17
N LEU A 73 9.30 15.34 7.76
CA LEU A 73 10.19 14.38 8.44
C LEU A 73 11.67 14.80 8.41
N ASN A 74 12.12 15.44 7.33
CA ASN A 74 13.51 15.87 7.13
C ASN A 74 13.82 17.27 7.68
N SER A 75 12.80 18.03 8.09
CA SER A 75 13.00 19.37 8.65
C SER A 75 13.86 19.26 9.92
N LYS A 76 15.08 19.82 9.85
CA LYS A 76 16.05 19.84 10.97
C LYS A 76 15.71 20.89 12.02
N GLU A 77 14.50 21.42 12.03
CA GLU A 77 14.12 22.45 13.01
C GLU A 77 14.33 21.88 14.42
N LYS A 78 15.28 22.51 15.11
CA LYS A 78 15.64 22.16 16.48
C LYS A 78 14.44 22.52 17.34
N PRO A 79 13.82 21.55 18.01
CA PRO A 79 12.71 21.82 18.91
C PRO A 79 13.19 22.54 20.18
N ASP A 80 12.26 23.24 20.81
CA ASP A 80 12.37 23.82 22.14
C ASP A 80 12.41 22.67 23.21
N PRO A 81 13.30 22.69 24.22
CA PRO A 81 13.71 21.46 24.90
C PRO A 81 12.72 20.78 25.86
N LEU A 82 11.66 21.45 26.34
CA LEU A 82 11.02 21.04 27.62
C LEU A 82 9.55 20.59 27.56
N ALA A 83 8.73 21.02 26.61
CA ALA A 83 7.34 20.55 26.44
C ALA A 83 7.17 19.59 25.25
N GLU A 84 8.21 19.45 24.43
CA GLU A 84 8.08 18.93 23.06
C GLU A 84 8.31 17.43 22.94
N VAL A 85 9.04 16.77 23.85
CA VAL A 85 9.53 15.40 23.64
C VAL A 85 8.41 14.34 23.46
N TYR A 86 7.37 14.36 24.29
CA TYR A 86 6.28 13.36 24.21
C TYR A 86 5.29 13.62 23.08
N LEU A 87 4.81 14.86 22.92
CA LEU A 87 3.93 15.25 21.81
C LEU A 87 4.65 15.10 20.45
N ARG A 88 5.97 15.26 20.41
CA ARG A 88 6.79 15.10 19.20
C ARG A 88 7.04 13.64 18.84
N ASN A 89 7.18 12.74 19.80
CA ASN A 89 7.23 11.30 19.49
C ASN A 89 5.91 10.82 18.88
N ALA A 90 4.77 11.30 19.41
CA ALA A 90 3.47 11.04 18.81
C ALA A 90 3.33 11.66 17.41
N ASN A 91 3.65 12.96 17.25
CA ASN A 91 3.55 13.65 15.96
C ASN A 91 4.51 13.09 14.91
N ARG A 92 5.74 12.72 15.30
CA ARG A 92 6.71 12.08 14.41
C ARG A 92 6.27 10.66 14.04
N SER A 93 5.73 9.90 14.98
CA SER A 93 5.15 8.58 14.68
C SER A 93 3.97 8.69 13.72
N CYS A 94 3.06 9.67 13.91
CA CYS A 94 1.97 9.94 12.98
C CYS A 94 2.49 10.35 11.60
N ALA A 95 3.45 11.27 11.50
CA ALA A 95 4.02 11.68 10.23
C ALA A 95 4.77 10.56 9.51
N LEU A 96 5.45 9.68 10.27
CA LEU A 96 6.11 8.51 9.71
C LEU A 96 5.09 7.50 9.16
N ARG A 97 4.00 7.25 9.90
CA ARG A 97 2.89 6.41 9.42
C ARG A 97 2.24 6.99 8.17
N ALA A 98 1.96 8.31 8.15
CA ALA A 98 1.41 9.00 6.99
C ALA A 98 2.34 8.87 5.78
N TYR A 99 3.65 9.10 5.95
CA TYR A 99 4.64 8.93 4.89
C TYR A 99 4.65 7.51 4.31
N TYR A 100 4.62 6.47 5.17
CA TYR A 100 4.57 5.09 4.68
C TYR A 100 3.25 4.75 3.99
N ALA A 101 2.12 5.24 4.51
CA ALA A 101 0.82 5.06 3.90
C ALA A 101 0.75 5.72 2.52
N GLU A 102 1.22 6.97 2.38
CA GLU A 102 1.31 7.67 1.11
C GLU A 102 2.26 6.97 0.14
N ARG A 103 3.39 6.46 0.62
CA ARG A 103 4.35 5.71 -0.21
C ARG A 103 3.74 4.42 -0.75
N LEU A 104 2.99 3.71 0.09
CA LEU A 104 2.27 2.51 -0.32
C LEU A 104 1.17 2.85 -1.34
N ALA A 105 0.40 3.90 -1.11
CA ALA A 105 -0.63 4.37 -2.04
C ALA A 105 -0.03 4.77 -3.41
N PHE A 106 1.13 5.44 -3.40
CA PHE A 106 1.87 5.79 -4.61
C PHE A 106 2.38 4.54 -5.35
N GLN A 107 2.86 3.53 -4.62
CA GLN A 107 3.25 2.25 -5.21
C GLN A 107 2.06 1.55 -5.89
N HIS A 108 0.89 1.50 -5.26
CA HIS A 108 -0.31 0.94 -5.88
C HIS A 108 -0.75 1.71 -7.12
N HIS A 109 -0.65 3.05 -7.09
CA HIS A 109 -0.91 3.89 -8.25
C HIS A 109 0.07 3.60 -9.39
N MET A 110 1.36 3.45 -9.11
CA MET A 110 2.38 3.05 -10.10
C MET A 110 2.02 1.73 -10.80
N SER A 111 1.68 0.69 -10.04
CA SER A 111 1.23 -0.59 -10.62
C SER A 111 -0.04 -0.44 -11.48
N SER A 112 -0.95 0.44 -11.07
CA SER A 112 -2.16 0.72 -11.87
C SER A 112 -1.83 1.42 -13.19
N LEU A 113 -0.85 2.34 -13.19
CA LEU A 113 -0.38 3.00 -14.39
C LEU A 113 0.31 2.04 -15.36
N GLU A 114 1.03 1.02 -14.88
CA GLU A 114 1.63 -0.02 -15.73
C GLU A 114 0.56 -0.81 -16.49
N ILE A 115 -0.50 -1.22 -15.80
CA ILE A 115 -1.64 -1.91 -16.44
C ILE A 115 -2.30 -0.99 -17.49
N LEU A 116 -2.56 0.27 -17.14
CA LEU A 116 -3.13 1.23 -18.09
C LEU A 116 -2.22 1.45 -19.30
N LEU A 117 -0.90 1.51 -19.11
CA LEU A 117 0.06 1.67 -20.21
C LEU A 117 0.00 0.48 -21.18
N GLU A 118 -0.17 -0.75 -20.69
CA GLU A 118 -0.34 -1.93 -21.54
C GLU A 118 -1.63 -1.83 -22.37
N GLU A 119 -2.73 -1.41 -21.75
CA GLU A 119 -4.01 -1.17 -22.41
C GLU A 119 -3.93 -0.05 -23.46
N GLU A 120 -3.32 1.08 -23.11
CA GLU A 120 -3.05 2.19 -24.04
C GLU A 120 -2.23 1.69 -25.23
N THR A 121 -1.15 0.95 -24.98
CA THR A 121 -0.27 0.43 -26.03
C THR A 121 -0.97 -0.60 -26.92
N LYS A 122 -1.88 -1.41 -26.37
CA LYS A 122 -2.72 -2.31 -27.18
C LYS A 122 -3.69 -1.51 -28.06
N TRP A 123 -4.37 -0.53 -27.48
CA TRP A 123 -5.34 0.30 -28.19
C TRP A 123 -4.68 1.14 -29.30
N GLU A 124 -3.51 1.73 -29.03
CA GLU A 124 -2.72 2.53 -30.00
C GLU A 124 -2.29 1.69 -31.21
N ARG A 125 -1.99 0.40 -31.02
CA ARG A 125 -1.67 -0.53 -32.12
C ARG A 125 -2.86 -0.78 -33.04
N GLU A 126 -4.06 -0.86 -32.46
CA GLU A 126 -5.32 -1.04 -33.20
C GLU A 126 -5.78 0.26 -33.89
N HIS A 127 -5.37 1.44 -33.39
CA HIS A 127 -5.84 2.75 -33.82
C HIS A 127 -4.72 3.78 -34.07
N PRO A 128 -3.76 3.51 -34.98
CA PRO A 128 -2.51 4.30 -35.10
C PRO A 128 -2.69 5.77 -35.54
N THR A 129 -3.85 6.14 -36.08
CA THR A 129 -4.15 7.51 -36.53
C THR A 129 -5.03 8.29 -35.56
N ALA A 130 -5.69 7.61 -34.61
CA ALA A 130 -6.77 8.21 -33.84
C ALA A 130 -6.31 9.28 -32.83
N LEU A 131 -5.04 9.25 -32.41
CA LEU A 131 -4.48 10.18 -31.42
C LEU A 131 -3.48 11.19 -32.00
N LYS A 132 -3.30 11.22 -33.32
CA LYS A 132 -2.34 12.15 -33.94
C LYS A 132 -2.76 13.59 -33.67
N GLY A 133 -1.92 14.32 -32.93
CA GLY A 133 -2.11 15.76 -32.63
C GLY A 133 -2.87 16.05 -31.33
N LEU A 134 -3.28 15.03 -30.57
CA LEU A 134 -3.88 15.20 -29.25
C LEU A 134 -2.78 15.09 -28.19
N ALA A 135 -2.62 16.16 -27.39
CA ALA A 135 -1.81 16.08 -26.18
C ALA A 135 -2.57 15.23 -25.15
N ASN A 136 -2.22 13.94 -25.07
CA ASN A 136 -2.84 13.02 -24.13
C ASN A 136 -2.06 13.01 -22.80
N ASN A 137 -2.76 13.27 -21.71
CA ASN A 137 -2.22 13.03 -20.37
C ASN A 137 -2.37 11.54 -20.06
N SER A 138 -1.61 10.73 -20.79
CA SER A 138 -1.65 9.27 -20.81
C SER A 138 -0.99 8.64 -19.59
N ALA A 139 -1.23 7.34 -19.38
CA ALA A 139 -0.52 6.56 -18.38
C ALA A 139 1.00 6.52 -18.67
N ARG A 140 1.38 6.51 -19.95
CA ARG A 140 2.79 6.64 -20.39
C ARG A 140 3.46 7.90 -19.82
N GLU A 141 2.82 9.05 -19.97
CA GLU A 141 3.35 10.32 -19.48
C GLU A 141 3.35 10.37 -17.95
N ALA A 142 2.31 9.84 -17.31
CA ALA A 142 2.22 9.74 -15.86
C ALA A 142 3.35 8.87 -15.26
N LEU A 143 3.67 7.73 -15.86
CA LEU A 143 4.80 6.87 -15.45
C LEU A 143 6.14 7.58 -15.62
N ARG A 144 6.33 8.26 -16.75
CA ARG A 144 7.55 9.05 -17.00
C ARG A 144 7.73 10.11 -15.92
N MET A 145 6.67 10.88 -15.63
CA MET A 145 6.66 11.88 -14.56
C MET A 145 6.96 11.27 -13.19
N ALA A 146 6.36 10.14 -12.86
CA ALA A 146 6.61 9.46 -11.60
C ALA A 146 8.10 9.11 -11.45
N LEU A 147 8.66 8.39 -12.43
CA LEU A 147 10.05 7.96 -12.42
C LEU A 147 11.04 9.13 -12.34
N GLU A 148 10.79 10.21 -13.08
CA GLU A 148 11.66 11.41 -13.06
C GLU A 148 11.59 12.19 -11.74
N ARG A 149 10.42 12.21 -11.08
CA ARG A 149 10.16 13.05 -9.91
C ARG A 149 10.20 12.32 -8.58
N THR A 150 10.37 11.00 -8.57
CA THR A 150 10.77 10.23 -7.37
C THR A 150 12.27 9.90 -7.36
N PRO A 151 13.19 10.88 -7.20
CA PRO A 151 14.62 10.57 -7.02
C PRO A 151 14.90 9.91 -5.65
N PHE A 152 13.96 9.92 -4.71
CA PHE A 152 14.10 9.24 -3.40
C PHE A 152 13.88 7.73 -3.45
N LEU A 153 13.53 7.21 -4.63
CA LEU A 153 13.51 5.78 -4.92
C LEU A 153 14.89 5.35 -5.46
N ASP A 154 15.97 5.77 -4.81
CA ASP A 154 17.16 4.92 -4.70
C ASP A 154 16.72 3.64 -3.97
N TRP A 155 16.07 2.72 -4.70
CA TRP A 155 15.62 1.41 -4.21
C TRP A 155 16.79 0.57 -3.66
N HIS A 156 18.02 1.01 -3.91
CA HIS A 156 19.24 0.42 -3.34
C HIS A 156 19.46 0.71 -1.85
N ALA A 157 18.77 1.68 -1.24
CA ALA A 157 18.98 2.01 0.17
C ALA A 157 18.07 1.24 1.16
N SER A 158 17.09 0.45 0.70
CA SER A 158 16.01 -0.02 1.59
C SER A 158 16.26 -1.34 2.33
N ASP A 159 17.38 -2.03 2.13
CA ASP A 159 17.80 -3.14 3.02
C ASP A 159 19.28 -3.03 3.46
N ASP A 160 20.17 -2.42 2.66
CA ASP A 160 21.60 -2.28 2.99
C ASP A 160 21.93 -1.05 3.86
N ASP A 161 21.11 0.00 3.81
CA ASP A 161 21.30 1.26 4.57
C ASP A 161 20.41 1.38 5.80
N ALA A 162 19.81 0.28 6.28
CA ALA A 162 19.37 0.24 7.67
C ALA A 162 20.58 0.68 8.53
N PRO A 163 20.48 1.76 9.33
CA PRO A 163 21.62 2.28 10.05
C PRO A 163 22.20 1.13 10.85
N LYS A 164 23.38 0.65 10.44
CA LYS A 164 24.16 -0.30 11.25
C LYS A 164 24.26 0.40 12.59
N CYS A 165 23.60 -0.14 13.61
CA CYS A 165 23.66 0.40 14.97
C CYS A 165 25.13 0.39 15.38
N THR A 166 25.84 1.47 15.10
CA THR A 166 27.28 1.68 15.36
C THR A 166 27.47 2.19 16.79
N GLY A 167 26.62 1.76 17.71
CA GLY A 167 26.40 2.45 18.97
C GLY A 167 26.03 1.54 20.12
N THR A 168 26.81 0.49 20.33
CA THR A 168 27.20 -0.06 21.65
C THR A 168 28.06 -1.29 21.35
N ARG A 169 29.15 -1.50 22.10
CA ARG A 169 29.86 -2.79 22.11
C ARG A 169 28.84 -3.85 22.52
N VAL A 170 28.17 -4.47 21.54
CA VAL A 170 27.43 -5.70 21.77
C VAL A 170 28.52 -6.71 22.08
N GLU A 171 28.61 -7.12 23.35
CA GLU A 171 29.44 -8.26 23.72
C GLU A 171 29.21 -9.40 22.74
N PRO A 172 30.24 -10.15 22.34
CA PRO A 172 30.11 -11.21 21.35
C PRO A 172 28.97 -12.14 21.77
N LYS A 173 27.84 -12.07 21.07
CA LYS A 173 26.72 -12.99 21.27
C LYS A 173 27.28 -14.38 21.08
N LYS A 174 27.16 -15.22 22.11
CA LYS A 174 27.52 -16.65 22.06
C LYS A 174 26.89 -17.25 20.80
N SER A 175 27.69 -17.57 19.79
CA SER A 175 27.21 -18.20 18.57
C SER A 175 27.17 -19.70 18.79
N ALA A 176 25.99 -20.31 18.74
CA ALA A 176 25.87 -21.76 18.67
C ALA A 176 26.32 -22.22 17.28
N ARG A 177 27.33 -23.10 17.22
CA ARG A 177 27.69 -23.83 15.99
C ARG A 177 27.07 -25.22 16.09
N PHE A 178 26.39 -25.66 15.03
CA PHE A 178 25.90 -27.03 14.93
C PHE A 178 27.01 -27.96 14.44
N ALA A 179 26.91 -29.24 14.74
CA ALA A 179 27.88 -30.26 14.29
C ALA A 179 27.87 -30.41 12.76
N ASP A 180 29.03 -30.78 12.21
CA ASP A 180 29.19 -31.00 10.77
C ASP A 180 28.22 -32.09 10.27
N GLY A 181 27.46 -31.79 9.22
CA GLY A 181 26.47 -32.69 8.62
C GLY A 181 25.00 -32.32 8.87
N VAL A 182 24.73 -31.35 9.74
CA VAL A 182 23.39 -30.75 9.85
C VAL A 182 23.24 -29.74 8.72
N ALA A 183 22.31 -29.97 7.79
CA ALA A 183 22.04 -29.05 6.68
C ALA A 183 21.62 -27.67 7.23
N GLU A 184 22.56 -26.75 7.30
CA GLU A 184 22.32 -25.39 7.73
C GLU A 184 21.52 -24.70 6.62
N ARG A 185 20.23 -24.44 6.86
CA ARG A 185 19.43 -23.68 5.90
C ARG A 185 20.01 -22.28 5.76
N LEU A 186 20.30 -21.90 4.51
CA LEU A 186 20.62 -20.54 4.09
C LEU A 186 19.54 -19.59 4.62
N ILE A 187 19.92 -18.74 5.57
CA ILE A 187 19.18 -17.55 6.03
C ILE A 187 17.77 -17.87 6.60
N ARG A 188 17.69 -17.89 7.94
CA ARG A 188 16.40 -17.94 8.63
C ARG A 188 15.74 -16.56 8.58
N HIS A 189 14.77 -16.37 7.69
CA HIS A 189 13.99 -15.15 7.66
C HIS A 189 13.13 -15.03 8.91
N LYS A 190 13.35 -13.97 9.69
CA LYS A 190 12.73 -13.75 11.02
C LYS A 190 11.19 -13.83 10.99
N HIS A 191 10.59 -13.39 9.88
CA HIS A 191 9.14 -13.38 9.69
C HIS A 191 8.53 -14.78 9.49
N CYS A 192 9.31 -15.79 9.10
CA CYS A 192 8.84 -17.18 9.04
C CYS A 192 8.69 -17.85 10.42
N PHE A 193 9.14 -17.18 11.49
CA PHE A 193 9.10 -17.70 12.87
C PHE A 193 8.30 -16.82 13.83
N ALA A 194 7.80 -15.66 13.37
CA ALA A 194 6.97 -14.77 14.16
C ALA A 194 5.51 -15.20 14.03
N ARG A 195 4.92 -15.75 15.10
CA ARG A 195 3.54 -16.29 15.09
C ARG A 195 2.46 -15.29 14.65
N SER A 196 2.70 -13.99 14.85
CA SER A 196 1.80 -12.91 14.43
C SER A 196 1.98 -12.48 12.97
N HIS A 197 2.94 -13.05 12.24
CA HIS A 197 3.24 -12.66 10.88
C HIS A 197 2.50 -13.58 9.89
N TRP A 198 1.84 -13.02 8.88
CA TRP A 198 1.00 -13.77 7.91
C TRP A 198 1.73 -14.87 7.11
N ARG A 199 3.05 -14.74 6.93
CA ARG A 199 3.91 -15.78 6.32
C ARG A 199 4.33 -16.89 7.27
N TYR A 200 3.92 -16.83 8.54
CA TYR A 200 4.18 -17.89 9.49
C TYR A 200 3.36 -19.11 9.09
N MET A 201 4.04 -20.12 8.55
CA MET A 201 3.45 -21.44 8.41
C MET A 201 3.90 -22.27 9.61
N PRO A 202 2.98 -22.86 10.40
CA PRO A 202 3.34 -23.79 11.47
C PRO A 202 4.09 -24.97 10.84
N GLY A 203 5.42 -24.95 10.95
CA GLY A 203 6.28 -25.96 10.35
C GLY A 203 6.46 -27.19 11.24
N ARG A 204 7.41 -28.07 10.86
CA ARG A 204 7.84 -29.25 11.63
C ARG A 204 8.17 -28.99 13.12
N TRP A 205 8.47 -27.73 13.47
CA TRP A 205 8.84 -27.30 14.82
C TRP A 205 7.69 -26.66 15.59
N CYS A 206 6.50 -26.54 14.99
CA CYS A 206 5.29 -26.24 15.75
C CYS A 206 4.88 -27.46 16.56
N ALA A 207 4.29 -27.22 17.73
CA ALA A 207 3.64 -28.30 18.45
C ALA A 207 2.51 -28.87 17.58
N PRO A 208 2.33 -30.20 17.53
CA PRO A 208 1.17 -30.80 16.88
C PRO A 208 -0.12 -30.22 17.45
N GLU A 209 -1.11 -30.05 16.58
CA GLU A 209 -2.44 -29.59 16.95
C GLU A 209 -3.04 -30.53 18.01
N GLY A 210 -3.67 -29.96 19.05
CA GLY A 210 -4.25 -30.72 20.16
C GLY A 210 -3.31 -31.06 21.32
N LYS A 211 -1.99 -30.78 21.24
CA LYS A 211 -1.11 -30.92 22.41
C LYS A 211 -1.19 -29.68 23.31
N PRO A 212 -1.20 -29.84 24.66
CA PRO A 212 -1.16 -28.70 25.57
C PRO A 212 0.11 -27.90 25.30
N TRP A 213 -0.05 -26.60 25.08
CA TRP A 213 1.05 -25.68 24.89
C TRP A 213 1.50 -25.17 26.25
N VAL A 214 2.76 -25.38 26.59
CA VAL A 214 3.38 -24.70 27.72
C VAL A 214 3.75 -23.30 27.25
N ASP A 215 3.10 -22.28 27.80
CA ASP A 215 3.50 -20.90 27.55
C ASP A 215 4.92 -20.70 28.07
N THR A 216 5.87 -20.47 27.17
CA THR A 216 7.26 -20.22 27.55
C THR A 216 7.52 -18.75 27.86
N SER A 217 6.53 -17.87 27.72
CA SER A 217 6.68 -16.43 27.93
C SER A 217 7.11 -16.05 29.36
N PHE A 218 7.03 -16.98 30.32
CA PHE A 218 7.60 -16.86 31.66
C PHE A 218 9.08 -16.47 31.68
N TRP A 219 9.85 -16.68 30.58
CA TRP A 219 11.24 -16.20 30.49
C TRP A 219 11.38 -14.67 30.65
N ARG A 220 10.28 -13.92 30.48
CA ARG A 220 10.23 -12.47 30.69
C ARG A 220 9.89 -12.06 32.12
N GLU A 221 9.47 -12.99 32.97
CA GLU A 221 9.18 -12.70 34.37
C GLU A 221 10.47 -12.44 35.15
N ALA A 222 10.47 -11.46 36.04
CA ALA A 222 11.66 -11.11 36.82
C ALA A 222 12.16 -12.24 37.74
N ARG A 223 11.28 -13.21 38.03
CA ARG A 223 11.55 -14.42 38.83
C ARG A 223 12.18 -15.55 38.02
N TYR A 224 12.26 -15.44 36.69
CA TYR A 224 12.84 -16.47 35.84
C TYR A 224 14.35 -16.64 36.11
N GLY A 225 14.80 -17.89 36.31
CA GLY A 225 16.17 -18.22 36.72
C GLY A 225 16.43 -18.12 38.22
N MET A 226 15.40 -17.86 39.03
CA MET A 226 15.44 -18.08 40.48
C MET A 226 15.18 -19.57 40.78
N PRO A 227 15.89 -20.20 41.73
CA PRO A 227 15.74 -21.63 42.04
C PRO A 227 14.29 -22.06 42.34
N GLU A 228 13.50 -21.16 42.95
CA GLU A 228 12.10 -21.42 43.28
C GLU A 228 11.21 -21.48 42.02
N CYS A 229 11.46 -20.60 41.05
CA CYS A 229 10.74 -20.57 39.78
C CYS A 229 11.13 -21.75 38.89
N ASP A 230 12.40 -22.13 38.88
CA ASP A 230 12.88 -23.28 38.13
C ASP A 230 12.28 -24.59 38.68
N ARG A 231 12.19 -24.73 40.01
CA ARG A 231 11.53 -25.89 40.64
C ARG A 231 10.04 -25.98 40.31
N GLU A 232 9.32 -24.86 40.29
CA GLU A 232 7.91 -24.81 39.88
C GLU A 232 7.72 -25.19 38.40
N LEU A 233 8.65 -24.77 37.53
CA LEU A 233 8.65 -25.17 36.13
C LEU A 233 8.91 -26.67 35.98
N ASP A 234 9.93 -27.19 36.66
CA ASP A 234 10.26 -28.62 36.61
C ASP A 234 9.10 -29.48 37.11
N GLU A 235 8.41 -29.09 38.19
CA GLU A 235 7.23 -29.80 38.70
C GLU A 235 6.04 -29.76 37.72
N ALA A 236 5.82 -28.63 37.05
CA ALA A 236 4.81 -28.51 36.00
C ALA A 236 5.16 -29.32 34.74
N TRP A 237 6.45 -29.51 34.45
CA TRP A 237 6.95 -30.30 33.32
C TRP A 237 6.93 -31.81 33.62
N GLU A 238 7.28 -32.22 34.83
CA GLU A 238 7.28 -33.63 35.26
C GLU A 238 5.88 -34.15 35.61
N GLY A 239 4.94 -33.26 35.98
CA GLY A 239 3.56 -33.62 36.35
C GLY A 239 2.61 -33.94 35.18
N VAL A 240 3.05 -33.77 33.93
CA VAL A 240 2.27 -34.16 32.74
C VAL A 240 2.64 -35.59 32.36
N GLU A 241 2.23 -36.56 33.18
CA GLU A 241 2.24 -37.96 32.76
C GLU A 241 1.24 -38.11 31.59
N GLU A 242 1.73 -38.47 30.41
CA GLU A 242 0.93 -38.74 29.20
C GLU A 242 -0.01 -39.93 29.46
N GLU A 243 -1.18 -39.69 30.06
CA GLU A 243 -2.31 -40.61 29.97
C GLU A 243 -2.86 -40.59 28.55
N GLY A 244 -2.31 -41.49 27.72
CA GLY A 244 -2.93 -42.15 26.56
C GLY A 244 -3.75 -41.29 25.60
N CYS A 245 -3.15 -40.89 24.47
CA CYS A 245 -3.90 -40.38 23.32
C CYS A 245 -3.58 -41.24 22.07
N ASP A 246 -4.20 -42.43 22.03
CA ASP A 246 -4.22 -43.35 20.90
C ASP A 246 -5.55 -43.26 20.10
N GLU A 247 -6.20 -42.08 20.05
CA GLU A 247 -7.44 -41.93 19.29
C GLU A 247 -7.23 -41.29 17.92
N ALA A 248 -7.75 -42.02 16.93
CA ALA A 248 -7.64 -41.82 15.51
C ALA A 248 -8.30 -40.51 15.04
N TRP A 249 -7.52 -39.72 14.31
CA TRP A 249 -7.99 -38.54 13.58
C TRP A 249 -8.62 -38.97 12.25
N GLU A 250 -9.94 -39.12 12.22
CA GLU A 250 -10.73 -39.15 10.98
C GLU A 250 -11.66 -37.92 10.92
N GLY A 251 -11.44 -37.07 9.90
CA GLY A 251 -12.45 -36.18 9.34
C GLY A 251 -12.71 -34.86 10.05
N VAL A 252 -11.87 -33.85 9.79
CA VAL A 252 -12.25 -32.44 9.97
C VAL A 252 -12.48 -31.84 8.59
N GLU A 253 -13.75 -31.56 8.28
CA GLU A 253 -14.17 -30.85 7.08
C GLU A 253 -13.85 -29.35 7.25
N GLU A 254 -13.20 -28.76 6.25
CA GLU A 254 -12.79 -27.34 6.23
C GLU A 254 -14.02 -26.41 6.23
N GLU A 255 -14.38 -25.84 7.39
CA GLU A 255 -15.22 -24.65 7.45
C GLU A 255 -14.40 -23.42 7.00
N GLY A 256 -14.86 -22.76 5.95
CA GLY A 256 -14.23 -21.57 5.38
C GLY A 256 -14.18 -20.42 6.39
N CYS A 257 -12.99 -19.83 6.56
CA CYS A 257 -12.74 -18.76 7.51
C CYS A 257 -13.13 -17.39 6.92
N ASP A 258 -14.02 -16.68 7.62
CA ASP A 258 -14.48 -15.30 7.36
C ASP A 258 -13.41 -14.22 7.69
N ASP A 259 -12.13 -14.47 7.38
CA ASP A 259 -11.02 -13.58 7.78
C ASP A 259 -10.92 -12.28 6.97
N ASP A 260 -11.52 -12.23 5.78
CA ASP A 260 -11.47 -11.03 4.92
C ASP A 260 -12.27 -9.85 5.50
N ASP A 261 -13.23 -10.13 6.37
CA ASP A 261 -14.15 -9.14 6.94
C ASP A 261 -13.54 -8.34 8.11
N LEU A 262 -12.55 -8.91 8.80
CA LEU A 262 -11.80 -8.22 9.87
C LEU A 262 -10.80 -7.21 9.30
N ARG A 263 -10.17 -7.53 8.17
CA ARG A 263 -9.17 -6.67 7.52
C ARG A 263 -9.76 -5.40 6.95
N LEU A 264 -10.98 -5.46 6.42
CA LEU A 264 -11.70 -4.29 5.91
C LEU A 264 -12.00 -3.29 7.04
N ARG A 265 -12.36 -3.76 8.24
CA ARG A 265 -12.66 -2.89 9.39
C ARG A 265 -11.43 -2.17 9.94
N GLU A 266 -10.28 -2.85 9.97
CA GLU A 266 -9.03 -2.24 10.45
C GLU A 266 -8.56 -1.12 9.50
N ILE A 267 -8.66 -1.34 8.18
CA ILE A 267 -8.36 -0.31 7.17
C ILE A 267 -9.32 0.88 7.28
N GLU A 268 -10.61 0.64 7.52
CA GLU A 268 -11.59 1.72 7.73
C GLU A 268 -11.34 2.54 9.01
N GLU A 269 -10.88 1.91 10.08
CA GLU A 269 -10.54 2.59 11.33
C GLU A 269 -9.25 3.42 11.21
N GLU A 270 -8.23 2.89 10.54
CA GLU A 270 -7.01 3.64 10.22
C GLU A 270 -7.29 4.83 9.29
N GLY A 271 -8.15 4.65 8.28
CA GLY A 271 -8.57 5.72 7.39
C GLY A 271 -9.27 6.87 8.13
N ARG A 272 -10.10 6.56 9.15
CA ARG A 272 -10.75 7.58 9.99
C ARG A 272 -9.76 8.41 10.80
N LEU A 273 -8.71 7.79 11.34
CA LEU A 273 -7.68 8.51 12.10
C LEU A 273 -6.86 9.46 11.23
N VAL A 274 -6.55 9.05 9.99
CA VAL A 274 -5.83 9.91 9.03
C VAL A 274 -6.70 11.10 8.61
N LEU A 275 -7.98 10.89 8.31
CA LEU A 275 -8.90 11.99 7.97
C LEU A 275 -9.07 12.99 9.12
N ALA A 276 -9.22 12.51 10.36
CA ALA A 276 -9.30 13.38 11.53
C ALA A 276 -8.02 14.21 11.73
N TRP A 277 -6.85 13.63 11.45
CA TRP A 277 -5.58 14.35 11.50
C TRP A 277 -5.48 15.42 10.41
N LEU A 278 -5.89 15.12 9.17
CA LEU A 278 -5.92 16.10 8.08
C LEU A 278 -6.85 17.27 8.37
N GLU A 279 -8.05 17.02 8.89
CA GLU A 279 -8.96 18.09 9.33
C GLU A 279 -8.35 18.97 10.44
N MET A 280 -7.63 18.36 11.38
CA MET A 280 -6.94 19.10 12.44
C MET A 280 -5.86 20.01 11.87
N VAL A 281 -5.08 19.52 10.91
CA VAL A 281 -4.03 20.29 10.21
C VAL A 281 -4.64 21.45 9.43
N GLU A 282 -5.72 21.23 8.68
CA GLU A 282 -6.41 22.31 7.97
C GLU A 282 -6.98 23.37 8.92
N ARG A 283 -7.60 22.94 10.02
CA ARG A 283 -8.20 23.84 11.01
C ARG A 283 -7.13 24.74 11.65
N LYS A 284 -5.95 24.18 11.92
CA LYS A 284 -4.80 24.92 12.45
C LYS A 284 -4.23 25.92 11.43
N GLY A 285 -4.10 25.52 10.16
CA GLY A 285 -3.68 26.42 9.08
C GLY A 285 -4.62 27.63 8.89
N ARG A 286 -5.94 27.45 9.04
CA ARG A 286 -6.91 28.55 8.94
C ARG A 286 -6.87 29.51 10.13
N SER A 287 -6.50 29.04 11.32
CA SER A 287 -6.37 29.91 12.50
C SER A 287 -5.10 30.78 12.48
N GLU A 288 -4.04 30.32 11.81
CA GLU A 288 -2.76 31.04 11.76
C GLU A 288 -2.70 32.04 10.58
N GLY A 289 -3.53 31.87 9.54
CA GLY A 289 -3.60 32.76 8.37
C GLY A 289 -4.50 33.99 8.48
N ARG A 290 -4.98 34.37 9.68
CA ARG A 290 -5.70 35.63 9.94
C ARG A 290 -4.84 36.57 10.79
N TYR A 291 -3.79 37.12 10.20
CA TYR A 291 -3.13 38.34 10.65
C TYR A 291 -2.79 39.19 9.43
#